data_AF-A0A353V613-F1
#
_entry.id   AF-A0A353V613-F1
#
_cell.length_a   1.000
_cell.length_b   1.000
_cell.length_c   1.000
_cell.angle_alpha   90.00
_cell.angle_beta   90.00
_cell.angle_gamma   90.00
#
_symmetry.space_group_name_H-M   'P 1'
#
loop_
_entity.id
_entity.type
_entity.pdbx_description
1 polymer ?
#
loop_
_entity_poly.entity_id
_entity_poly.type
_entity_poly.pdbx_seq_one_letter_code
_entity_poly.pdbx_strand_id
1 'polypeptide(L)' 'MDNLWNLLWLFLIVSAVMPMIQARLIELARLRFLRRLERQRGSRVITLIHRQESRSILGIPVARYID' A
#
# COMPACT_ATOMS: atom_id res chain seq x y z
N MET A 1 17.11 25.59 -19.56
CA MET A 1 16.21 25.75 -18.40
C MET A 1 15.17 24.62 -18.32
N ASP A 2 15.03 23.83 -19.39
CA ASP A 2 13.98 22.83 -19.58
C ASP A 2 14.25 21.50 -18.83
N ASN A 3 15.53 21.16 -18.63
CA ASN A 3 15.94 19.94 -17.92
C ASN A 3 15.55 19.93 -16.44
N LEU A 4 15.51 21.10 -15.78
CA LEU A 4 15.09 21.24 -14.38
C LEU A 4 13.59 20.96 -14.23
N TRP A 5 12.77 21.51 -15.13
CA TRP A 5 11.33 21.25 -15.16
C TRP A 5 11.02 19.78 -15.47
N ASN A 6 11.74 19.16 -16.41
CA ASN A 6 11.59 17.74 -16.70
C ASN A 6 11.94 16.85 -15.50
N LEU A 7 13.01 17.18 -14.76
CA LEU A 7 13.39 16.44 -13.57
C LEU A 7 12.36 16.59 -12.44
N LEU A 8 11.78 17.79 -12.27
CA LEU A 8 10.70 18.02 -11.32
C LEU A 8 9.45 17.20 -11.66
N TRP A 9 9.05 17.16 -12.93
CA TRP A 9 7.91 16.35 -13.38
C TRP A 9 8.15 14.85 -13.20
N LEU A 10 9.35 14.37 -13.51
CA LEU A 10 9.74 12.98 -13.28
C LEU A 10 9.68 12.63 -11.78
N PHE A 11 10.21 13.50 -10.93
CA PHE A 11 10.12 13.34 -9.48
C PHE A 11 8.67 13.29 -9.00
N LEU A 12 7.81 14.18 -9.49
CA LEU A 12 6.39 14.19 -9.13
C LEU A 12 5.70 12.89 -9.52
N ILE A 13 5.91 12.39 -10.74
CA ILE A 13 5.31 11.14 -11.21
C ILE A 13 5.79 9.95 -10.36
N VAL A 14 7.09 9.85 -10.10
CA VAL A 14 7.66 8.78 -9.26
C VAL A 14 7.09 8.87 -7.84
N SER A 15 7.06 10.06 -7.25
CA SER A 15 6.56 10.28 -5.89
C SER A 15 5.08 9.93 -5.74
N ALA A 16 4.28 10.15 -6.79
CA ALA A 16 2.87 9.77 -6.83
C ALA A 16 2.65 8.26 -6.90
N VAL A 17 3.51 7.52 -7.62
CA VAL A 17 3.39 6.06 -7.81
C VAL A 17 3.99 5.26 -6.64
N MET A 18 5.06 5.78 -6.02
CA MET A 18 5.75 5.17 -4.90
C MET A 18 4.84 4.69 -3.74
N PRO A 19 3.86 5.47 -3.24
CA PRO A 19 2.98 5.01 -2.16
C PRO A 19 2.12 3.79 -2.55
N MET A 20 1.69 3.69 -3.81
CA MET A 20 0.92 2.54 -4.30
C MET A 20 1.74 1.24 -4.26
N ILE A 21 3.02 1.33 -4.63
CA ILE A 21 3.94 0.19 -4.59
C ILE A 21 4.18 -0.25 -3.14
N GLN A 22 4.44 0.70 -2.23
CA GLN A 22 4.65 0.40 -0.82
C GLN A 22 3.44 -0.31 -0.19
N ALA A 23 2.23 0.16 -0.46
CA ALA A 23 1.00 -0.47 0.01
C ALA A 23 0.89 -1.93 -0.47
N ARG A 24 1.16 -2.18 -1.77
CA ARG A 24 1.17 -3.54 -2.33
C ARG A 24 2.21 -4.45 -1.68
N LEU A 25 3.41 -3.94 -1.42
CA LEU A 25 4.46 -4.74 -0.78
C LEU A 25 4.06 -5.19 0.64
N ILE A 26 3.42 -4.31 1.41
CA ILE A 26 2.90 -4.62 2.75
C ILE A 26 1.78 -5.66 2.69
N GLU A 27 0.84 -5.51 1.76
CA GLU A 27 -0.24 -6.47 1.53
C GLU A 27 0.32 -7.88 1.21
N LEU A 28 1.27 -7.96 0.29
CA LEU A 28 1.93 -9.20 -0.07
C LEU A 28 2.70 -9.82 1.11
N ALA A 29 3.36 -9.00 1.92
CA ALA A 29 4.05 -9.48 3.13
C ALA A 29 3.06 -10.09 4.13
N ARG A 30 1.92 -9.42 4.37
CA ARG A 30 0.84 -9.95 5.22
C ARG A 30 0.31 -11.28 4.71
N LEU A 31 0.02 -11.38 3.41
CA LEU A 31 -0.46 -12.63 2.79
C LEU A 31 0.57 -13.76 2.87
N ARG A 32 1.87 -13.45 2.74
CA ARG A 32 2.94 -14.45 2.93
C ARG A 32 2.98 -14.94 4.37
N PHE A 33 2.86 -14.03 5.33
CA PHE A 33 2.84 -14.37 6.76
C PHE A 33 1.65 -15.27 7.11
N LEU A 34 0.43 -14.90 6.68
CA LEU A 34 -0.77 -15.70 6.93
C LEU A 34 -0.65 -17.10 6.34
N ARG A 35 -0.20 -17.23 5.08
CA ARG A 35 0.02 -18.54 4.46
C ARG A 35 1.03 -19.40 5.20
N ARG A 36 2.10 -18.80 5.74
CA ARG A 36 3.07 -19.52 6.57
C ARG A 36 2.41 -20.05 7.83
N LEU A 37 1.57 -19.23 8.47
CA LEU A 37 0.89 -19.57 9.70
C LEU A 37 -0.20 -20.63 9.49
N GLU A 38 -0.92 -20.59 8.37
CA GLU A 38 -1.87 -21.63 7.95
C GLU A 38 -1.17 -22.98 7.78
N ARG A 39 -0.02 -23.01 7.07
CA ARG A 39 0.76 -24.24 6.88
C ARG A 39 1.28 -24.80 8.20
N GLN A 40 1.71 -23.93 9.11
CA GLN A 40 2.19 -24.35 10.44
C GLN A 40 1.08 -24.93 11.31
N ARG A 41 -0.16 -24.43 11.19
CA ARG A 41 -1.29 -24.88 12.01
C ARG A 41 -2.17 -25.95 11.35
N GLY A 42 -1.96 -26.25 10.06
CA GLY A 42 -2.78 -27.21 9.31
C GLY A 42 -4.25 -26.79 9.18
N SER A 43 -4.57 -25.52 9.42
CA SER A 43 -5.93 -24.98 9.41
C SER A 43 -5.96 -23.59 8.79
N ARG A 44 -7.12 -23.19 8.24
CA ARG A 44 -7.31 -21.89 7.61
C ARG A 44 -7.28 -20.77 8.66
N VAL A 45 -6.55 -19.70 8.38
CA VAL A 45 -6.42 -18.55 9.28
C VAL A 45 -7.21 -17.41 8.68
N ILE A 46 -8.36 -17.10 9.28
CA ILE A 46 -9.19 -15.96 8.90
C ILE A 46 -8.90 -14.84 9.91
N THR A 47 -8.31 -13.75 9.43
CA THR A 47 -8.11 -12.54 10.24
C THR A 47 -9.32 -11.64 10.13
N LEU A 48 -9.92 -11.25 11.26
CA LEU A 48 -10.89 -10.16 11.31
C LEU A 48 -10.13 -8.84 11.26
N ILE A 49 -10.12 -8.21 10.09
CA ILE A 49 -9.45 -6.91 9.88
C ILE A 49 -10.54 -5.84 9.86
N HIS A 50 -10.72 -5.16 10.99
CA HIS A 50 -11.42 -3.87 11.02
C HIS A 50 -10.35 -2.77 10.93
N ARG A 51 -9.84 -2.51 9.71
CA ARG A 51 -8.97 -1.36 9.46
C ARG A 51 -9.72 -0.35 8.62
N GLN A 52 -9.74 0.89 9.10
CA GLN A 52 -10.13 2.03 8.31
C GLN A 52 -8.98 2.41 7.38
N GLU A 53 -8.98 1.80 6.20
CA GLU A 53 -8.02 2.16 5.16
C GLU A 53 -8.42 3.53 4.63
N SER A 54 -7.71 4.56 5.10
CA SER A 54 -7.69 5.85 4.42
C SER A 54 -7.31 5.59 2.96
N ARG A 55 -8.26 5.72 2.05
CA ARG A 55 -7.94 5.74 0.63
C ARG A 55 -7.17 7.03 0.40
N SER A 56 -5.86 6.90 0.19
CA SER A 56 -5.04 8.00 -0.27
C SER A 56 -5.04 8.00 -1.80
N ILE A 57 -5.34 9.15 -2.39
CA ILE A 57 -5.10 9.40 -3.80
C ILE A 57 -3.76 10.12 -3.85
N LEU A 58 -2.79 9.56 -4.58
CA LEU A 58 -1.44 10.12 -4.74
C LEU A 58 -0.65 10.27 -3.42
N GLY A 59 -0.93 9.45 -2.40
CA GLY A 59 -0.25 9.52 -1.10
C GLY A 59 -0.77 10.61 -0.15
N ILE A 60 -1.73 11.42 -0.59
CA ILE A 60 -2.43 12.39 0.26
C ILE A 60 -3.72 11.72 0.79
N PRO A 61 -3.96 11.68 2.12
CA PRO A 61 -5.15 11.06 2.68
C PRO A 61 -6.40 11.87 2.27
N VAL A 62 -7.28 11.32 1.42
CA VAL A 62 -8.43 12.05 0.86
C VAL A 62 -9.61 12.10 1.84
N ALA A 63 -9.78 11.07 2.66
CA ALA A 63 -10.66 11.08 3.83
C ALA A 63 -10.40 9.81 4.65
N ARG A 64 -10.62 9.89 5.97
CA ARG A 64 -10.85 8.72 6.82
C ARG A 64 -12.33 8.36 6.67
N TYR A 65 -12.65 7.32 5.91
CA TYR A 65 -14.01 6.80 5.90
C TYR A 65 -14.15 5.82 7.06
N ILE A 66 -15.09 6.14 7.96
CA ILE A 66 -15.53 5.27 9.05
C ILE A 66 -16.70 4.44 8.53
N ASP A 67 -16.56 3.12 8.52
CA ASP A 67 -17.66 2.17 8.75
C ASP A 67 -17.10 0.94 9.49
#